data_AF-A0A8C2B7F0-F1
#
_entry.id   AF-A0A8C2B7F0-F1
#
_cell.length_a   1.000
_cell.length_b   1.000
_cell.length_c   1.000
_cell.angle_alpha   90.00
_cell.angle_beta   90.00
_cell.angle_gamma   90.00
#
_symmetry.space_group_name_H-M   'P 1'
#
loop_
_entity.id
_entity.type
_entity.pdbx_description
1 polymer ?
#
loop_
_entity_poly.entity_id
_entity_poly.type
_entity_poly.pdbx_seq_one_letter_code
_entity_poly.pdbx_strand_id
1 'polypeptide(L)' 'MADKPDISEISQFDKTKLKKTETKEKNTLPTKESKSEF' A
#
# COMPACT_ATOMS: atom_id res chain seq x y z
N MET A 1 30.45 -6.86 -14.75
CA MET A 1 29.86 -5.66 -15.37
C MET A 1 28.53 -5.42 -14.69
N ALA A 2 28.07 -4.18 -14.56
CA ALA A 2 26.97 -3.83 -13.66
C ALA A 2 25.63 -4.42 -14.15
N ASP A 3 25.19 -5.53 -13.55
CA ASP A 3 23.83 -6.07 -13.64
C ASP A 3 22.86 -5.19 -12.85
N LYS A 4 22.72 -3.91 -13.25
CA LYS A 4 21.71 -3.03 -12.66
C LYS A 4 20.43 -3.18 -13.46
N PRO A 5 19.29 -3.47 -12.81
CA PRO A 5 18.02 -3.58 -13.50
C PRO A 5 17.67 -2.27 -14.20
N ASP A 6 17.04 -2.38 -15.37
CA ASP A 6 16.61 -1.23 -16.14
C ASP A 6 15.53 -0.46 -15.35
N ILE A 7 15.89 0.76 -14.95
CA ILE A 7 15.08 1.64 -14.10
C ILE A 7 14.17 2.53 -14.95
N SER A 8 14.35 2.54 -16.27
CA SER A 8 13.63 3.40 -17.20
C SER A 8 12.13 3.10 -17.20
N GLU A 9 11.78 1.82 -16.96
CA GLU A 9 10.39 1.38 -16.82
C GLU A 9 9.66 2.08 -15.68
N ILE A 10 10.35 2.39 -14.57
CA ILE A 10 9.75 3.10 -13.42
C ILE A 10 9.34 4.52 -13.81
N SER A 11 10.12 5.20 -14.65
CA SER A 11 9.84 6.55 -15.12
C SER A 11 8.67 6.60 -16.10
N GLN A 12 8.53 5.57 -16.95
CA GLN A 12 7.53 5.51 -18.02
C GLN A 12 6.25 4.76 -17.61
N PHE A 13 6.23 4.15 -16.42
CA PHE A 13 5.10 3.35 -15.97
C PHE A 13 3.83 4.19 -15.82
N ASP A 14 2.78 3.75 -16.51
CA ASP A 14 1.47 4.38 -16.46
C ASP A 14 0.70 3.93 -15.21
N LYS A 15 0.48 4.88 -14.29
CA LYS A 15 -0.26 4.68 -13.04
C LYS A 15 -1.70 4.21 -13.25
N THR A 16 -2.30 4.43 -14.42
CA THR A 16 -3.66 3.96 -14.72
C THR A 16 -3.76 2.45 -14.85
N LYS A 17 -2.64 1.77 -15.14
CA LYS A 17 -2.55 0.30 -15.18
C LYS A 17 -2.58 -0.36 -13.80
N LEU A 18 -2.49 0.43 -12.72
CA LEU A 18 -2.64 -0.08 -11.36
C LEU A 18 -4.09 -0.49 -11.10
N LYS A 19 -4.28 -1.70 -10.56
CA LYS A 19 -5.60 -2.15 -10.11
C LYS A 19 -6.11 -1.21 -9.03
N LYS A 20 -7.38 -0.79 -9.16
CA LYS A 20 -8.06 -0.07 -8.08
C LYS A 20 -8.15 -1.00 -6.89
N THR A 21 -7.64 -0.52 -5.76
CA THR A 21 -7.70 -1.22 -4.49
C THR A 21 -8.24 -0.25 -3.45
N GLU A 22 -9.18 -0.72 -2.64
CA GLU A 22 -9.71 0.04 -1.51
C GLU A 22 -8.77 -0.20 -0.31
N THR A 23 -8.02 0.82 0.08
CA THR A 23 -7.16 0.75 1.27
C THR A 23 -8.01 0.99 2.51
N LYS A 24 -8.20 -0.05 3.32
CA LYS A 24 -8.84 0.07 4.64
C LYS A 24 -7.81 0.56 5.66
N GLU A 25 -7.81 1.85 5.93
CA GLU A 25 -7.01 2.45 6.99
C GLU A 25 -7.56 2.03 8.36
N LYS A 26 -6.87 1.10 9.03
CA LYS A 26 -7.18 0.68 10.41
C LYS A 26 -6.37 1.52 11.40
N ASN A 27 -6.63 2.83 11.42
CA ASN A 27 -6.02 3.75 12.38
C ASN A 27 -6.99 4.19 13.48
N THR A 28 -8.15 3.54 13.58
CA THR A 28 -9.10 3.80 14.66
C THR A 28 -8.56 3.18 15.93
N LEU A 29 -8.23 4.03 16.91
CA LEU A 29 -7.97 3.58 18.27
C LEU A 29 -9.17 2.73 18.73
N PRO A 30 -8.93 1.59 19.41
CA PRO A 30 -10.03 0.78 19.91
C PRO A 30 -10.92 1.64 20.81
N THR A 31 -12.23 1.65 20.54
CA THR A 31 -13.20 2.28 21.43
C THR A 31 -13.19 1.52 22.76
N LYS A 32 -13.58 2.19 23.85
CA LYS A 32 -13.55 1.60 25.20
C LYS A 32 -14.31 0.27 25.29
N GLU A 33 -15.36 0.07 24.47
CA GLU A 33 -16.10 -1.19 24.35
C GLU A 33 -15.26 -2.37 23.85
N SER A 34 -14.27 -2.16 22.96
CA SER A 34 -13.41 -3.25 22.48
C SER A 34 -12.33 -3.67 23.49
N LYS A 35 -12.15 -2.91 24.59
CA LYS A 35 -11.18 -3.22 25.65
C LYS A 35 -11.81 -3.98 26.82
N SER A 36 -13.12 -4.21 26.78
CA SER A 36 -13.89 -4.91 27.81
C SER A 36 -14.46 -6.24 27.31
N GLU A 37 -13.62 -7.04 26.67
CA GLU A 37 -13.83 -8.49 26.48
C GLU A 37 -12.50 -9.20 26.74
N PHE A 38 -12.02 -9.11 27.99
CA PHE A 38 -11.13 -10.05 28.65
C PHE A 38 -11.34 -9.92 30.16
#